data_AF-Q6L326-F1
#
_entry.id   AF-Q6L326-F1
#
_cell.length_a   1.000
_cell.length_b   1.000
_cell.length_c   1.000
_cell.angle_alpha   90.00
_cell.angle_beta   90.00
_cell.angle_gamma   90.00
#
_symmetry.space_group_name_H-M   'P 1'
#
loop_
_entity.id
_entity.type
_entity.pdbx_description
1 polymer ?
#
loop_
_entity_poly.entity_id
_entity_poly.type
_entity_poly.pdbx_seq_one_letter_code
_entity_poly.pdbx_strand_id
1 'polypeptide(L)'
;MVYALNPDEIYSKSFAIIKGIMKLDDSLKSKIIMRAAHATGDVETARSIIFSQNFEDGLFSPDDDIVTDINMVKYRISGYKIRCYIKDNDVMDMAKRLQISRSCIAMKKACREMPEAVYVIGDAPTVLISLIEEVIAKNAIRG
;
A
#
# COMPACT_ATOMS: atom_id res chain seq x y z
N MET A 1 35.01 7.18 10.94
CA MET A 1 35.12 6.11 9.92
C MET A 1 33.71 5.64 9.61
N VAL A 2 33.13 6.06 8.48
CA VAL A 2 31.82 5.56 8.05
C VAL A 2 32.10 4.22 7.37
N TYR A 3 31.71 3.12 8.02
CA TYR A 3 31.71 1.81 7.39
C TYR A 3 30.61 1.82 6.32
N ALA A 4 30.97 2.16 5.08
CA ALA A 4 30.10 1.94 3.93
C ALA A 4 30.09 0.43 3.65
N LEU A 5 29.27 -0.31 4.41
CA LEU A 5 28.95 -1.70 4.08
C LEU A 5 28.21 -1.71 2.73
N ASN A 6 28.49 -2.71 1.90
CA ASN A 6 27.78 -2.93 0.65
C ASN A 6 26.26 -3.02 0.94
N PRO A 7 25.40 -2.22 0.28
CA PRO A 7 23.95 -2.26 0.49
C PRO A 7 23.36 -3.67 0.43
N ASP A 8 23.81 -4.51 -0.50
CA ASP A 8 23.28 -5.87 -0.65
C ASP A 8 23.66 -6.77 0.54
N GLU A 9 24.84 -6.56 1.10
CA GLU A 9 25.26 -7.25 2.33
C GLU A 9 24.47 -6.78 3.54
N ILE A 10 24.16 -5.48 3.63
CA ILE A 10 23.31 -4.92 4.69
C ILE A 10 21.92 -5.58 4.63
N TYR A 11 21.31 -5.61 3.44
CA TYR A 11 20.00 -6.24 3.24
C TYR A 11 20.03 -7.73 3.59
N SER A 12 21.03 -8.46 3.08
CA SER A 12 21.17 -9.90 3.33
C SER A 12 21.32 -10.22 4.82
N LYS A 13 22.16 -9.46 5.54
CA LYS A 13 22.34 -9.63 6.99
C LYS A 13 21.07 -9.26 7.75
N SER A 14 20.41 -8.16 7.39
CA SER A 14 19.17 -7.72 8.03
C SER A 14 18.07 -8.78 7.89
N PHE A 15 17.85 -9.29 6.68
CA PHE A 15 16.85 -10.33 6.42
C PHE A 15 17.18 -11.64 7.13
N ALA A 16 18.45 -12.06 7.18
CA ALA A 16 18.85 -13.24 7.94
C ALA A 16 18.54 -13.11 9.44
N ILE A 17 18.81 -11.94 10.03
CA ILE A 17 18.50 -11.64 11.43
C ILE A 17 16.98 -11.68 11.67
N ILE A 18 16.20 -10.98 10.84
CA ILE A 18 14.73 -10.95 10.96
C ILE A 18 14.14 -12.35 10.82
N LYS A 19 14.56 -13.12 9.81
CA LYS A 19 14.12 -14.50 9.58
C LYS A 19 14.36 -15.38 10.81
N GLY A 20 15.53 -15.23 11.46
CA GLY A 20 15.87 -15.94 12.70
C GLY A 20 14.99 -15.54 13.89
N ILE A 21 14.86 -14.23 14.16
CA ILE A 21 14.04 -13.70 15.27
C ILE A 21 12.57 -14.12 15.12
N MET A 22 12.05 -14.05 13.90
CA MET A 22 10.64 -14.28 13.62
C MET A 22 10.33 -15.75 13.29
N LYS A 23 11.35 -16.61 13.12
CA LYS A 23 11.25 -18.01 12.68
C LYS A 23 10.46 -18.16 11.37
N LEU A 24 10.73 -17.28 10.42
CA LEU A 24 10.02 -17.23 9.13
C LEU A 24 10.50 -18.34 8.20
N ASP A 25 9.57 -18.91 7.45
CA ASP A 25 9.84 -19.86 6.36
C ASP A 25 10.14 -19.13 5.04
N ASP A 26 10.19 -19.86 3.93
CA ASP A 26 10.45 -19.31 2.59
C ASP A 26 9.17 -18.96 1.80
N SER A 27 8.01 -18.99 2.46
CA SER A 27 6.72 -18.64 1.85
C SER A 27 6.67 -17.18 1.40
N LEU A 28 5.75 -16.88 0.49
CA LEU A 28 5.49 -15.50 0.05
C LEU A 28 5.07 -14.60 1.22
N LYS A 29 4.20 -15.09 2.12
CA LYS A 29 3.77 -14.37 3.32
C LYS A 29 4.96 -14.00 4.21
N SER A 30 5.85 -14.97 4.47
CA SER A 30 7.07 -14.74 5.25
C SER A 30 7.98 -13.68 4.61
N LYS A 31 8.12 -13.69 3.28
CA LYS A 31 8.91 -12.66 2.57
C LYS A 31 8.29 -11.27 2.71
N ILE A 32 6.96 -11.15 2.66
CA ILE A 32 6.24 -9.88 2.86
C ILE A 32 6.43 -9.39 4.31
N ILE A 33 6.21 -10.26 5.30
CA ILE A 33 6.40 -9.95 6.73
C ILE A 33 7.84 -9.50 7.00
N MET A 34 8.82 -10.21 6.46
CA MET A 34 10.25 -9.87 6.62
C MET A 34 10.57 -8.48 6.05
N ARG A 35 10.04 -8.15 4.87
CA ARG A 35 10.25 -6.83 4.26
C ARG A 35 9.56 -5.72 5.06
N ALA A 36 8.39 -5.99 5.63
CA ALA A 36 7.71 -5.06 6.53
C ALA A 36 8.54 -4.82 7.81
N ALA A 37 9.00 -5.88 8.48
CA ALA A 37 9.85 -5.76 9.67
C ALA A 37 11.14 -4.97 9.40
N HIS A 38 11.76 -5.18 8.23
CA HIS A 38 12.93 -4.42 7.82
C HIS A 38 12.61 -2.93 7.62
N ALA A 39 11.49 -2.62 6.96
CA ALA A 39 11.08 -1.25 6.70
C ALA A 39 10.66 -0.49 7.97
N THR A 40 10.06 -1.17 8.94
CA THR A 40 9.63 -0.58 10.22
C THR A 40 10.74 -0.57 11.27
N GLY A 41 11.71 -1.49 11.18
CA GLY A 41 12.64 -1.78 12.26
C GLY A 41 11.98 -2.47 13.47
N ASP A 42 10.73 -2.91 13.31
CA ASP A 42 9.91 -3.48 14.37
C ASP A 42 9.26 -4.79 13.91
N VAL A 43 9.76 -5.89 14.48
CA VAL A 43 9.29 -7.24 14.22
C VAL A 43 7.89 -7.48 14.76
N GLU A 44 7.49 -6.82 15.85
CA GLU A 44 6.19 -7.02 16.47
C GLU A 44 5.08 -6.40 15.63
N THR A 45 5.31 -5.19 15.10
CA THR A 45 4.41 -4.60 14.09
C THR A 45 4.25 -5.55 12.89
N ALA A 46 5.33 -6.15 12.39
CA ALA A 46 5.26 -7.06 11.26
C ALA A 46 4.50 -8.38 11.57
N ARG A 47 4.49 -8.85 12.83
CA ARG A 47 3.68 -10.02 13.24
C ARG A 47 2.17 -9.75 13.16
N SER A 48 1.75 -8.49 13.23
CA SER A 48 0.33 -8.12 13.17
C SER A 48 -0.25 -8.10 11.76
N ILE A 49 0.55 -8.38 10.73
CA ILE A 49 0.09 -8.42 9.34
C ILE A 49 -0.88 -9.58 9.15
N ILE A 50 -2.08 -9.25 8.69
CA ILE A 50 -3.15 -10.19 8.37
C ILE A 50 -3.26 -10.28 6.85
N PHE A 51 -3.39 -11.50 6.33
CA PHE A 51 -3.62 -11.78 4.92
C PHE A 51 -5.04 -12.30 4.74
N SER A 52 -5.78 -11.77 3.77
CA SER A 52 -7.02 -12.42 3.33
C SER A 52 -6.73 -13.80 2.75
N GLN A 53 -7.75 -14.66 2.66
CA GLN A 53 -7.60 -16.00 2.10
C GLN A 53 -7.09 -15.96 0.65
N ASN A 54 -7.47 -14.92 -0.10
CA ASN A 54 -7.17 -14.72 -1.51
C ASN A 54 -6.18 -13.57 -1.77
N PHE A 55 -5.31 -13.24 -0.80
CA PHE A 55 -4.38 -12.11 -0.92
C PHE A 55 -3.46 -12.19 -2.16
N GLU A 56 -3.24 -13.40 -2.69
CA GLU A 56 -2.44 -13.63 -3.90
C GLU A 56 -3.07 -13.03 -5.16
N ASP A 57 -4.40 -12.86 -5.18
CA ASP A 57 -5.12 -12.14 -6.23
C ASP A 57 -4.72 -10.66 -6.30
N GLY A 58 -4.18 -10.13 -5.18
CA GLY A 58 -3.69 -8.76 -5.08
C GLY A 58 -2.23 -8.59 -5.47
N LEU A 59 -1.55 -9.64 -5.96
CA LEU A 59 -0.21 -9.52 -6.52
C LEU A 59 -0.29 -8.79 -7.87
N PHE A 60 0.64 -7.87 -8.09
CA PHE A 60 0.66 -7.02 -9.27
C PHE A 60 2.00 -7.06 -9.98
N SER A 61 1.93 -6.79 -11.28
CA SER A 61 3.02 -6.70 -12.23
C SER A 61 3.26 -5.25 -12.64
N PRO A 62 4.41 -4.93 -13.28
CA PRO A 62 4.68 -3.60 -13.81
C PRO A 62 3.62 -3.05 -14.78
N ASP A 63 2.81 -3.92 -15.36
CA ASP A 63 1.77 -3.55 -16.32
C ASP A 63 0.46 -3.10 -15.68
N ASP A 64 0.21 -3.50 -14.43
CA ASP A 64 -1.00 -3.16 -13.68
C ASP A 64 -1.03 -1.69 -13.28
N ASP A 65 -2.23 -1.10 -13.31
CA ASP A 65 -2.48 0.23 -12.78
C ASP A 65 -2.53 0.17 -11.25
N ILE A 66 -1.71 0.99 -10.59
CA ILE A 66 -1.67 1.12 -9.13
C ILE A 66 -2.17 2.50 -8.72
N VAL A 67 -3.04 2.54 -7.71
CA VAL A 67 -3.50 3.77 -7.06
C VAL A 67 -2.97 3.83 -5.64
N THR A 68 -2.42 4.98 -5.24
CA THR A 68 -2.06 5.23 -3.84
C THR A 68 -2.87 6.36 -3.24
N ASP A 69 -3.20 6.24 -1.94
CA ASP A 69 -3.92 7.24 -1.16
C ASP A 69 -3.18 8.59 -1.08
N ILE A 70 -1.86 8.55 -0.93
CA ILE A 70 -0.98 9.72 -0.82
C ILE A 70 0.33 9.55 -1.62
N ASN A 71 1.02 10.67 -1.87
CA ASN A 71 2.30 10.65 -2.60
C ASN A 71 3.44 9.96 -1.84
N MET A 72 3.45 9.99 -0.50
CA MET A 72 4.49 9.32 0.27
C MET A 72 4.50 7.81 0.08
N VAL A 73 3.32 7.20 -0.13
CA VAL A 73 3.21 5.78 -0.47
C VAL A 73 3.70 5.55 -1.90
N LYS A 74 3.27 6.38 -2.86
CA LYS A 74 3.74 6.34 -4.26
C LYS A 74 5.27 6.33 -4.35
N TYR A 75 5.96 7.21 -3.62
CA TYR A 75 7.42 7.32 -3.71
C TYR A 75 8.18 6.12 -3.14
N ARG A 76 7.52 5.25 -2.37
CA ARG A 76 8.12 4.02 -1.82
C ARG A 76 8.00 2.82 -2.75
N ILE A 77 7.27 2.96 -3.86
CA ILE A 77 7.04 1.91 -4.84
C ILE A 77 7.68 2.36 -6.16
N SER A 78 8.55 1.53 -6.74
CA SER A 78 9.28 1.85 -7.97
C SER A 78 9.10 0.75 -9.01
N GLY A 79 9.15 1.11 -10.29
CA GLY A 79 9.02 0.15 -11.41
C GLY A 79 7.59 -0.19 -11.83
N TYR A 80 6.59 0.57 -11.39
CA TYR A 80 5.16 0.34 -11.69
C TYR A 80 4.46 1.62 -12.18
N LYS A 81 3.30 1.46 -12.84
CA LYS A 81 2.43 2.56 -13.26
C LYS A 81 1.57 3.05 -12.09
N ILE A 82 2.09 4.00 -11.31
CA ILE A 82 1.44 4.47 -10.08
C ILE A 82 0.81 5.85 -10.25
N ARG A 83 -0.49 5.95 -9.96
CA ARG A 83 -1.26 7.20 -9.92
C ARG A 83 -1.61 7.57 -8.48
N CYS A 84 -1.61 8.88 -8.22
CA CYS A 84 -2.05 9.43 -6.95
C CYS A 84 -2.76 10.75 -7.23
N TYR A 85 -4.06 10.79 -6.95
CA TYR A 85 -4.96 11.89 -7.29
C TYR A 85 -4.98 13.03 -6.26
N ILE A 86 -4.22 12.89 -5.16
CA ILE A 86 -4.30 13.80 -4.00
C ILE A 86 -3.95 15.27 -4.32
N LYS A 87 -3.27 15.52 -5.45
CA LYS A 87 -2.86 16.86 -5.89
C LYS A 87 -3.70 17.41 -7.05
N ASP A 88 -4.72 16.69 -7.50
CA ASP A 88 -5.57 17.19 -8.58
C ASP A 88 -6.41 18.37 -8.08
N ASN A 89 -6.58 19.38 -8.93
CA ASN A 89 -7.27 20.62 -8.55
C ASN A 89 -8.72 20.36 -8.13
N ASP A 90 -9.44 19.50 -8.87
CA ASP A 90 -10.81 19.11 -8.56
C ASP A 90 -10.91 18.37 -7.21
N VAL A 91 -9.93 17.53 -6.88
CA VAL A 91 -9.83 16.85 -5.58
C VAL A 91 -9.65 17.85 -4.45
N MET A 92 -8.74 18.82 -4.62
CA MET A 92 -8.47 19.84 -3.61
C MET A 92 -9.68 20.75 -3.37
N ASP A 93 -10.32 21.20 -4.44
CA ASP A 93 -11.49 22.09 -4.38
C ASP A 93 -12.69 21.37 -3.74
N MET A 94 -12.95 20.13 -4.15
CA MET A 94 -14.05 19.34 -3.61
C MET A 94 -13.83 19.00 -2.12
N ALA A 95 -12.60 18.62 -1.74
CA ALA A 95 -12.26 18.35 -0.35
C ALA A 95 -12.51 19.58 0.55
N LYS A 96 -12.12 20.77 0.07
CA LYS A 96 -12.37 22.03 0.77
C LYS A 96 -13.86 22.34 0.88
N ARG A 97 -14.61 22.18 -0.23
CA ARG A 97 -16.06 22.45 -0.26
C ARG A 97 -16.86 21.52 0.64
N LEU A 98 -16.53 20.23 0.65
CA LEU A 98 -17.24 19.21 1.42
C LEU A 98 -16.69 19.02 2.84
N GLN A 99 -15.60 19.70 3.19
CA GLN A 99 -14.90 19.57 4.48
C GLN A 99 -14.51 18.12 4.81
N ILE A 100 -14.06 17.37 3.81
CA ILE A 100 -13.54 16.01 3.97
C ILE A 100 -12.08 15.93 3.50
N SER A 101 -11.39 14.85 3.86
CA SER A 101 -9.96 14.73 3.51
C SER A 101 -9.76 14.63 2.00
N ARG A 102 -8.65 15.22 1.52
CA ARG A 102 -8.23 15.11 0.11
C ARG A 102 -8.04 13.67 -0.32
N SER A 103 -7.50 12.81 0.55
CA SER A 103 -7.28 11.40 0.26
C SER A 103 -8.60 10.64 0.07
N CYS A 104 -9.66 10.95 0.84
CA CYS A 104 -10.98 10.36 0.60
C CYS A 104 -11.57 10.79 -0.76
N ILE A 105 -11.53 12.08 -1.09
CA ILE A 105 -11.98 12.56 -2.41
C ILE A 105 -11.15 11.93 -3.55
N ALA A 106 -9.83 11.86 -3.38
CA ALA A 106 -8.92 11.24 -4.33
C ALA A 106 -9.29 9.77 -4.58
N MET A 107 -9.61 9.00 -3.55
CA MET A 107 -10.01 7.60 -3.72
C MET A 107 -11.39 7.44 -4.34
N LYS A 108 -12.35 8.32 -4.02
CA LYS A 108 -13.65 8.34 -4.70
C LYS A 108 -13.49 8.59 -6.21
N LYS A 109 -12.61 9.53 -6.58
CA LYS A 109 -12.25 9.80 -7.97
C LYS A 109 -11.57 8.59 -8.61
N ALA A 110 -10.53 8.07 -7.98
CA ALA A 110 -9.78 6.91 -8.47
C ALA A 110 -10.68 5.69 -8.69
N CYS A 111 -11.58 5.39 -7.74
CA CYS A 111 -12.53 4.30 -7.86
C CYS A 111 -13.40 4.43 -9.12
N ARG A 112 -13.82 5.65 -9.48
CA ARG A 112 -14.63 5.90 -10.69
C ARG A 112 -13.82 5.75 -11.98
N GLU A 113 -12.60 6.27 -12.00
CA GLU A 113 -11.76 6.28 -13.21
C GLU A 113 -11.02 4.97 -13.47
N MET A 114 -10.63 4.27 -12.40
CA MET A 114 -9.80 3.06 -12.46
C MET A 114 -10.33 1.98 -11.51
N PRO A 115 -11.55 1.47 -11.74
CA PRO A 115 -12.20 0.52 -10.83
C PRO A 115 -11.41 -0.78 -10.63
N GLU A 116 -10.65 -1.20 -11.64
CA GLU A 116 -9.88 -2.46 -11.64
C GLU A 116 -8.41 -2.29 -11.21
N ALA A 117 -8.00 -1.07 -10.82
CA ALA A 117 -6.63 -0.83 -10.35
C ALA A 117 -6.35 -1.51 -9.00
N VAL A 118 -5.08 -1.76 -8.71
CA VAL A 118 -4.64 -2.19 -7.38
C VAL A 118 -4.54 -0.96 -6.47
N TYR A 119 -5.29 -0.97 -5.38
CA TYR A 119 -5.32 0.13 -4.41
C TYR A 119 -4.37 -0.15 -3.24
N VAL A 120 -3.42 0.76 -3.03
CA VAL A 120 -2.45 0.71 -1.93
C VAL A 120 -2.70 1.89 -0.98
N ILE A 121 -3.14 1.59 0.24
CA ILE A 121 -3.48 2.57 1.27
C ILE A 121 -2.46 2.43 2.39
N GLY A 122 -1.73 3.50 2.71
CA GLY A 122 -0.63 3.45 3.66
C GLY A 122 -0.59 4.58 4.69
N ASP A 123 -1.52 5.53 4.63
CA ASP A 123 -1.55 6.69 5.52
C ASP A 123 -2.79 6.75 6.42
N ALA A 124 -3.99 6.65 5.83
CA ALA A 124 -5.21 7.01 6.53
C ALA A 124 -6.28 5.89 6.55
N PRO A 125 -6.71 5.40 7.74
CA PRO A 125 -7.72 4.35 7.83
C PRO A 125 -9.09 4.80 7.31
N THR A 126 -9.41 6.09 7.40
CA THR A 126 -10.66 6.67 6.87
C THR A 126 -10.78 6.55 5.36
N VAL A 127 -9.65 6.49 4.65
CA VAL A 127 -9.61 6.30 3.19
C VAL A 127 -10.03 4.89 2.81
N LEU A 128 -9.60 3.88 3.58
CA LEU A 128 -10.00 2.49 3.38
C LEU A 128 -11.51 2.32 3.60
N ILE A 129 -12.05 2.92 4.66
CA ILE A 129 -13.50 2.91 4.92
C ILE A 129 -14.25 3.53 3.75
N SER A 130 -13.84 4.72 3.31
CA SER A 130 -14.46 5.41 2.17
C SER A 130 -14.38 4.60 0.87
N LEU A 131 -13.31 3.85 0.64
CA LEU A 131 -13.18 3.01 -0.55
C LEU A 131 -14.12 1.81 -0.51
N ILE A 132 -14.23 1.15 0.65
CA ILE A 132 -15.15 0.03 0.86
C ILE A 132 -16.60 0.48 0.61
N GLU A 133 -17.00 1.64 1.12
CA GLU A 133 -18.33 2.21 0.88
C GLU A 133 -18.62 2.42 -0.62
N GLU A 134 -17.66 2.95 -1.38
CA GLU A 134 -17.82 3.15 -2.83
C GLU A 134 -17.93 1.83 -3.59
N VAL A 135 -17.13 0.81 -3.24
CA VAL A 135 -17.18 -0.52 -3.86
C VAL A 135 -18.50 -1.23 -3.56
N ILE A 136 -18.96 -1.20 -2.30
CA ILE A 136 -20.25 -1.78 -1.89
C ILE A 136 -21.40 -1.10 -2.62
N ALA A 137 -21.42 0.24 -2.65
CA ALA A 137 -22.46 1.00 -3.33
C ALA A 137 -22.52 0.67 -4.85
N LYS A 138 -21.36 0.51 -5.51
CA LYS A 138 -21.31 0.09 -6.91
C LYS A 138 -21.87 -1.32 -7.13
N ASN A 139 -21.54 -2.26 -6.26
CA ASN A 139 -22.01 -3.64 -6.38
C ASN A 139 -23.53 -3.74 -6.18
N ALA A 140 -24.10 -2.90 -5.31
CA ALA A 140 -25.55 -2.83 -5.10
C ALA A 140 -26.34 -2.30 -6.32
N ILE A 141 -25.71 -1.51 -7.19
CA ILE A 141 -26.34 -0.95 -8.41
C ILE A 141 -26.23 -1.91 -9.60
N ARG A 142 -25.28 -2.87 -9.57
CA ARG A 142 -25.04 -3.85 -10.63
C ARG A 142 -25.85 -5.16 -10.47
N GLY A 143 -26.55 -5.33 -9.36
CA GLY A 143 -27.38 -6.51 -9.04
C GLY A 143 -28.84 -6.37 -9.42
#